data_AF-A0A261EYU5-F1
#
_entry.id   AF-A0A261EYU5-F1
#
_cell.length_a   1.000
_cell.length_b   1.000
_cell.length_c   1.000
_cell.angle_alpha   90.00
_cell.angle_beta   90.00
_cell.angle_gamma   90.00
#
_symmetry.space_group_name_H-M   'P 1'
#
loop_
_entity.id
_entity.type
_entity.pdbx_description
1 polymer ?
#
loop_
_entity_poly.entity_id
_entity_poly.type
_entity_poly.pdbx_seq_one_letter_code
_entity_poly.pdbx_strand_id
1 'polypeptide(L)'
;MNDAMNATNSTADGTTQAAGSATRESQDIPTLVIDTSFGATVAVVGHEPHYEPDSRSHVEKLEPAISHVVEQAGLTPSDIRRIVVGTGPAPFTGLRAGIVAARAMAFATGAELLGQNVLEPQAAWLAQGQLPDGRRHVTLAVNDARRKQLYYALYEMVPGDPVPHVLIDMDIASAGTIAHKVNEWLRSRDTPEGGEIVVDVCGTGAKRYFSSFQGIVALGDLHDDSCLHVAGVQGPRIFAQLAAAHHAAGDPCSSEPLYLRRPDVSEPAPFKHVTEEPNHAARMERIAQAEAAGAAHESASQNASQGASHGEVRR
;
A
#
# COMPACT_ATOMS: atom_id res chain seq x y z
N MET A 1 12.23 -85.91 4.46
CA MET A 1 13.65 -85.99 4.08
C MET A 1 14.29 -84.77 4.68
N ASN A 2 14.98 -84.98 5.81
CA ASN A 2 15.57 -83.95 6.65
C ASN A 2 16.91 -83.45 6.08
N ASP A 3 17.31 -82.28 6.62
CA ASP A 3 18.67 -81.74 6.77
C ASP A 3 19.32 -81.11 5.51
N ALA A 4 19.90 -79.90 5.54
CA ALA A 4 20.87 -79.43 6.53
C ALA A 4 21.18 -77.90 6.41
N MET A 5 21.48 -77.31 7.59
CA MET A 5 22.49 -76.26 7.91
C MET A 5 22.36 -74.87 7.24
N ASN A 6 21.93 -73.80 7.93
CA ASN A 6 22.51 -73.06 9.07
C ASN A 6 23.79 -72.27 8.76
N ALA A 7 23.70 -70.94 8.68
CA ALA A 7 24.74 -69.99 9.11
C ALA A 7 24.18 -68.55 9.25
N THR A 8 24.57 -67.93 10.35
CA THR A 8 24.20 -66.66 10.97
C THR A 8 25.11 -65.47 10.59
N ASN A 9 24.54 -64.26 10.44
CA ASN A 9 24.97 -62.93 10.96
C ASN A 9 24.29 -61.83 10.13
N SER A 10 23.44 -60.95 10.67
CA SER A 10 23.73 -59.82 11.59
C SER A 10 24.73 -58.81 11.04
N THR A 11 24.21 -57.73 10.45
CA THR A 11 24.73 -56.36 10.59
C THR A 11 23.57 -55.39 10.43
N ALA A 12 23.38 -54.55 11.44
CA ALA A 12 22.50 -53.40 11.44
C ALA A 12 23.07 -52.29 10.54
N ASP A 13 22.18 -51.56 9.88
CA ASP A 13 22.23 -50.11 9.62
C ASP A 13 20.88 -49.75 8.98
N GLY A 14 19.98 -48.97 9.56
CA GLY A 14 20.21 -47.85 10.45
C GLY A 14 20.38 -46.56 9.66
N THR A 15 19.49 -46.24 8.70
CA THR A 15 19.08 -44.85 8.33
C THR A 15 18.27 -44.84 7.03
N THR A 16 16.94 -44.80 7.11
CA THR A 16 16.10 -44.07 6.14
C THR A 16 14.78 -43.69 6.80
N GLN A 17 14.86 -42.82 7.81
CA GLN A 17 13.69 -42.19 8.42
C GLN A 17 14.05 -40.73 8.71
N ALA A 18 14.37 -39.96 7.66
CA ALA A 18 14.73 -38.54 7.79
C ALA A 18 14.43 -37.69 6.53
N ALA A 19 13.51 -38.12 5.67
CA ALA A 19 13.14 -37.35 4.47
C ALA A 19 11.65 -37.01 4.36
N GLY A 20 10.85 -37.34 5.39
CA GLY A 20 9.40 -37.16 5.40
C GLY A 20 8.85 -36.18 6.44
N SER A 21 9.71 -35.56 7.27
CA SER A 21 9.28 -34.69 8.38
C SER A 21 9.48 -33.19 8.14
N ALA A 22 10.31 -32.79 7.17
CA ALA A 22 10.66 -31.37 6.96
C ALA A 22 9.64 -30.58 6.11
N THR A 23 8.68 -31.25 5.46
CA THR A 23 7.68 -30.61 4.59
C THR A 23 6.32 -30.35 5.26
N ARG A 24 6.16 -30.70 6.54
CA ARG A 24 4.93 -30.45 7.31
C ARG A 24 5.03 -29.33 8.35
N GLU A 25 6.23 -28.85 8.67
CA GLU A 25 6.43 -27.82 9.71
C GLU A 25 6.27 -26.38 9.21
N SER A 26 6.18 -26.13 7.91
CA SER A 26 5.95 -24.77 7.37
C SER A 26 4.47 -24.39 7.24
N GLN A 27 3.55 -25.21 7.79
CA GLN A 27 2.13 -24.89 7.87
C GLN A 27 1.88 -23.97 9.08
N ASP A 28 1.30 -22.81 8.79
CA ASP A 28 0.57 -21.94 9.72
C ASP A 28 1.36 -21.12 10.74
N ILE A 29 2.41 -20.40 10.31
CA ILE A 29 2.82 -19.19 11.06
C ILE A 29 1.63 -18.22 10.99
N PRO A 30 0.99 -17.83 12.12
CA PRO A 30 -0.12 -16.90 12.08
C PRO A 30 0.34 -15.56 11.51
N THR A 31 -0.06 -15.32 10.26
CA THR A 31 0.44 -14.23 9.43
C THR A 31 -0.69 -13.25 9.15
N LEU A 32 -0.50 -12.01 9.55
CA LEU A 32 -1.37 -10.90 9.23
C LEU A 32 -0.86 -10.20 7.96
N VAL A 33 -1.72 -9.99 6.98
CA VAL A 33 -1.47 -9.19 5.79
C VAL A 33 -2.19 -7.86 5.92
N ILE A 34 -1.47 -6.76 5.68
CA ILE A 34 -2.00 -5.40 5.65
C ILE A 34 -1.56 -4.75 4.34
N ASP A 35 -2.51 -4.37 3.49
CA ASP A 35 -2.23 -3.51 2.34
C ASP A 35 -3.15 -2.30 2.34
N THR A 36 -2.58 -1.14 2.07
CA THR A 36 -3.32 0.13 1.94
C THR A 36 -2.95 0.86 0.64
N SER A 37 -2.49 0.10 -0.36
CA SER A 37 -2.06 0.64 -1.66
C SER A 37 -3.25 1.06 -2.54
N PHE A 38 -4.35 0.32 -2.43
CA PHE A 38 -5.61 0.60 -3.11
C PHE A 38 -6.80 0.21 -2.22
N GLY A 39 -7.38 1.18 -1.51
CA GLY A 39 -8.30 0.88 -0.40
C GLY A 39 -7.53 0.34 0.80
N ALA A 40 -8.15 -0.48 1.63
CA ALA A 40 -7.46 -1.28 2.64
C ALA A 40 -7.89 -2.76 2.54
N THR A 41 -6.90 -3.64 2.50
CA THR A 41 -7.09 -5.08 2.66
C THR A 41 -6.37 -5.52 3.92
N VAL A 42 -7.08 -6.20 4.81
CA VAL A 42 -6.52 -6.81 6.00
C VAL A 42 -6.95 -8.27 6.06
N ALA A 43 -6.04 -9.19 6.34
CA ALA A 43 -6.38 -10.60 6.42
C ALA A 43 -5.43 -11.38 7.31
N VAL A 44 -5.94 -12.40 8.01
CA VAL A 44 -5.11 -13.49 8.51
C VAL A 44 -5.03 -14.54 7.40
N VAL A 45 -3.81 -14.97 7.04
CA VAL A 45 -3.62 -15.98 5.98
C VAL A 45 -4.41 -17.24 6.28
N GLY A 46 -5.23 -17.68 5.32
CA GLY A 46 -6.13 -18.83 5.50
C GLY A 46 -7.59 -18.47 5.83
N HIS A 47 -7.86 -17.19 6.11
CA HIS A 47 -9.20 -16.66 6.39
C HIS A 47 -9.63 -15.65 5.31
N GLU A 48 -10.94 -15.36 5.26
CA GLU A 48 -11.47 -14.36 4.34
C GLU A 48 -10.90 -12.97 4.66
N PRO A 49 -10.43 -12.21 3.65
CA PRO A 49 -9.93 -10.87 3.85
C PRO A 49 -11.07 -9.89 4.16
N HIS A 50 -10.78 -8.91 4.99
CA HIS A 50 -11.59 -7.70 5.10
C HIS A 50 -11.09 -6.67 4.08
N TYR A 51 -11.96 -6.26 3.16
CA TYR A 51 -11.67 -5.25 2.15
C TYR A 51 -12.54 -4.00 2.35
N GLU A 52 -11.89 -2.84 2.46
CA GLU A 52 -12.51 -1.53 2.53
C GLU A 52 -12.11 -0.70 1.30
N PRO A 53 -13.03 -0.50 0.33
CA PRO A 53 -12.72 0.21 -0.92
C PRO A 53 -12.52 1.72 -0.74
N ASP A 54 -13.03 2.34 0.33
CA ASP A 54 -12.97 3.79 0.50
C ASP A 54 -11.61 4.28 1.01
N SER A 55 -10.78 4.75 0.07
CA SER A 55 -9.47 5.34 0.36
C SER A 55 -9.51 6.63 1.19
N ARG A 56 -10.69 7.20 1.52
CA ARG A 56 -10.79 8.38 2.40
C ARG A 56 -10.96 8.01 3.88
N SER A 57 -11.66 6.92 4.17
CA SER A 57 -11.94 6.46 5.53
C SER A 57 -11.11 5.25 5.97
N HIS A 58 -10.39 4.61 5.05
CA HIS A 58 -9.63 3.38 5.34
C HIS A 58 -8.64 3.50 6.52
N VAL A 59 -8.03 4.67 6.76
CA VAL A 59 -7.09 4.85 7.88
C VAL A 59 -7.80 4.71 9.23
N GLU A 60 -8.98 5.31 9.37
CA GLU A 60 -9.79 5.24 10.60
C GLU A 60 -10.38 3.84 10.81
N LYS A 61 -10.59 3.10 9.73
CA LYS A 61 -11.16 1.74 9.75
C LYS A 61 -10.10 0.64 9.87
N LEU A 62 -8.82 0.97 9.76
CA LEU A 62 -7.75 -0.03 9.70
C LEU A 62 -7.62 -0.83 10.99
N GLU A 63 -7.58 -0.16 12.15
CA GLU A 63 -7.50 -0.84 13.44
C GLU A 63 -8.74 -1.72 13.71
N PRO A 64 -9.99 -1.23 13.54
CA PRO A 64 -11.18 -2.09 13.63
C PRO A 64 -11.13 -3.30 12.69
N ALA A 65 -10.63 -3.12 11.46
CA ALA A 65 -10.49 -4.22 10.50
C ALA A 65 -9.46 -5.25 10.96
N ILE A 66 -8.32 -4.83 11.51
CA ILE A 66 -7.31 -5.72 12.09
C ILE A 66 -7.90 -6.53 13.25
N SER A 67 -8.56 -5.87 14.21
CA SER A 67 -9.20 -6.57 15.34
C SER A 67 -10.20 -7.60 14.83
N HIS A 68 -11.04 -7.20 13.87
CA HIS A 68 -12.06 -8.06 13.29
C HIS A 68 -11.46 -9.33 12.65
N VAL A 69 -10.47 -9.21 11.76
CA VAL A 69 -9.92 -10.40 11.08
C VAL A 69 -9.14 -11.33 12.01
N VAL A 70 -8.47 -10.76 13.03
CA VAL A 70 -7.77 -11.55 14.05
C VAL A 70 -8.77 -12.34 14.90
N GLU A 71 -9.86 -11.70 15.33
CA GLU A 71 -10.94 -12.35 16.07
C GLU A 71 -11.67 -13.42 15.23
N GLN A 72 -11.96 -13.13 13.96
CA GLN A 72 -12.57 -14.11 13.03
C GLN A 72 -11.67 -15.33 12.79
N ALA A 73 -10.35 -15.17 12.90
CA ALA A 73 -9.41 -16.27 12.85
C ALA A 73 -9.33 -17.08 14.17
N GLY A 74 -10.06 -16.66 15.22
CA GLY A 74 -9.98 -17.27 16.54
C GLY A 74 -8.66 -16.99 17.26
N LEU A 75 -7.98 -15.92 16.88
CA LEU A 75 -6.67 -15.52 17.40
C LEU A 75 -6.80 -14.28 18.28
N THR A 76 -5.75 -14.02 19.05
CA THR A 76 -5.48 -12.73 19.70
C THR A 76 -4.33 -12.02 18.99
N PRO A 77 -4.17 -10.70 19.16
CA PRO A 77 -3.03 -9.97 18.59
C PRO A 77 -1.67 -10.60 18.92
N SER A 78 -1.52 -11.17 20.13
CA SER A 78 -0.28 -11.82 20.59
C SER A 78 0.00 -13.17 19.91
N ASP A 79 -1.00 -13.76 19.25
CA ASP A 79 -0.81 -15.00 18.49
C ASP A 79 -0.19 -14.74 17.11
N ILE A 80 -0.28 -13.51 16.59
CA ILE A 80 0.31 -13.12 15.32
C ILE A 80 1.84 -13.16 15.42
N ARG A 81 2.47 -13.98 14.57
CA ARG A 81 3.92 -14.18 14.56
C ARG A 81 4.61 -13.52 13.38
N ARG A 82 3.87 -13.20 12.33
CA ARG A 82 4.35 -12.47 11.16
C ARG A 82 3.33 -11.44 10.71
N ILE A 83 3.83 -10.30 10.26
CA ILE A 83 3.06 -9.25 9.61
C ILE A 83 3.70 -8.99 8.24
N VAL A 84 2.92 -9.09 7.18
CA VAL A 84 3.32 -8.74 5.83
C VAL A 84 2.59 -7.48 5.42
N VAL A 85 3.33 -6.43 5.08
CA VAL A 85 2.76 -5.13 4.74
C VAL A 85 3.07 -4.72 3.30
N GLY A 86 2.06 -4.22 2.60
CA GLY A 86 2.23 -3.63 1.28
C GLY A 86 3.07 -2.36 1.35
N THR A 87 4.16 -2.30 0.60
CA THR A 87 5.09 -1.16 0.58
C THR A 87 4.93 -0.27 -0.63
N GLY A 88 3.92 -0.55 -1.47
CA GLY A 88 3.66 0.17 -2.70
C GLY A 88 4.20 -0.58 -3.92
N PRO A 89 4.16 0.06 -5.10
CA PRO A 89 3.98 1.48 -5.32
C PRO A 89 2.51 1.92 -5.17
N ALA A 90 2.29 3.06 -4.51
CA ALA A 90 0.94 3.59 -4.28
C ALA A 90 0.92 5.11 -4.03
N PRO A 91 -0.25 5.77 -4.09
CA PRO A 91 -0.43 7.14 -3.62
C PRO A 91 -0.09 7.30 -2.11
N PHE A 92 0.41 8.47 -1.74
CA PHE A 92 1.16 8.70 -0.49
C PHE A 92 0.42 8.42 0.83
N THR A 93 -0.81 8.94 1.00
CA THR A 93 -1.45 9.02 2.32
C THR A 93 -1.91 7.67 2.86
N GLY A 94 -2.44 6.80 2.00
CA GLY A 94 -2.93 5.50 2.43
C GLY A 94 -1.80 4.53 2.79
N LEU A 95 -0.74 4.51 1.96
CA LEU A 95 0.40 3.62 2.14
C LEU A 95 1.08 3.77 3.51
N ARG A 96 1.23 5.01 4.01
CA ARG A 96 1.88 5.26 5.31
C ARG A 96 1.06 4.72 6.47
N ALA A 97 -0.26 4.80 6.41
CA ALA A 97 -1.12 4.33 7.49
C ALA A 97 -0.95 2.82 7.71
N GLY A 98 -0.99 2.03 6.63
CA GLY A 98 -0.77 0.58 6.67
C GLY A 98 0.61 0.22 7.22
N ILE A 99 1.66 0.86 6.72
CA ILE A 99 3.05 0.63 7.17
C ILE A 99 3.24 0.98 8.64
N VAL A 100 2.72 2.13 9.11
CA VAL A 100 2.85 2.54 10.51
C VAL A 100 2.07 1.61 11.43
N ALA A 101 0.86 1.21 11.05
CA ALA A 101 0.07 0.24 11.81
C ALA A 101 0.80 -1.11 11.92
N ALA A 102 1.33 -1.62 10.81
CA ALA A 102 2.10 -2.86 10.78
C ALA A 102 3.35 -2.79 11.68
N ARG A 103 4.11 -1.69 11.61
CA ARG A 103 5.28 -1.44 12.46
C ARG A 103 4.92 -1.39 13.95
N ALA A 104 3.86 -0.66 14.30
CA ALA A 104 3.42 -0.53 15.69
C ALA A 104 2.96 -1.89 16.25
N MET A 105 2.22 -2.66 15.47
CA MET A 105 1.78 -3.99 15.87
C MET A 105 2.95 -4.96 16.00
N ALA A 106 3.86 -5.00 15.03
CA ALA A 106 5.07 -5.83 15.10
C ALA A 106 5.92 -5.48 16.33
N PHE A 107 6.08 -4.20 16.65
CA PHE A 107 6.76 -3.75 17.86
C PHE A 107 6.06 -4.22 19.13
N ALA A 108 4.71 -4.17 19.17
CA ALA A 108 3.93 -4.56 20.34
C ALA A 108 3.88 -6.08 20.55
N THR A 109 3.83 -6.88 19.49
CA THR A 109 3.68 -8.34 19.55
C THR A 109 4.99 -9.10 19.46
N GLY A 110 6.06 -8.46 18.97
CA GLY A 110 7.32 -9.12 18.63
C GLY A 110 7.24 -9.92 17.32
N ALA A 111 6.21 -9.72 16.51
CA ALA A 111 6.06 -10.40 15.22
C ALA A 111 7.15 -9.96 14.22
N GLU A 112 7.55 -10.89 13.37
CA GLU A 112 8.39 -10.60 12.20
C GLU A 112 7.64 -9.68 11.24
N LEU A 113 8.27 -8.60 10.78
CA LEU A 113 7.69 -7.66 9.83
C LEU A 113 8.38 -7.76 8.48
N LEU A 114 7.63 -8.08 7.44
CA LEU A 114 8.11 -8.16 6.05
C LEU A 114 7.35 -7.17 5.18
N GLY A 115 8.07 -6.34 4.44
CA GLY A 115 7.52 -5.51 3.36
C GLY A 115 7.42 -6.30 2.05
N GLN A 116 6.32 -6.11 1.33
CA GLN A 116 6.09 -6.73 0.03
C GLN A 116 5.61 -5.67 -0.97
N ASN A 117 6.22 -5.62 -2.16
CA ASN A 117 5.70 -4.76 -3.21
C ASN A 117 4.40 -5.34 -3.78
N VAL A 118 3.49 -4.46 -4.18
CA VAL A 118 2.10 -4.85 -4.47
C VAL A 118 1.85 -5.28 -5.91
N LEU A 119 2.86 -5.18 -6.78
CA LEU A 119 2.74 -5.56 -8.20
C LEU A 119 3.10 -7.03 -8.44
N GLU A 120 4.15 -7.54 -7.81
CA GLU A 120 4.56 -8.96 -7.96
C GLU A 120 3.47 -10.01 -7.68
N PRO A 121 2.63 -9.87 -6.63
CA PRO A 121 1.56 -10.84 -6.35
C PRO A 121 0.58 -11.02 -7.50
N GLN A 122 0.44 -10.02 -8.38
CA GLN A 122 -0.42 -10.12 -9.57
C GLN A 122 0.12 -11.16 -10.56
N ALA A 123 1.44 -11.24 -10.75
CA ALA A 123 2.08 -12.21 -11.64
C ALA A 123 1.94 -13.64 -11.11
N ALA A 124 2.22 -13.84 -9.82
CA ALA A 124 2.04 -15.14 -9.17
C ALA A 124 0.58 -15.61 -9.21
N TRP A 125 -0.38 -14.69 -9.02
CA TRP A 125 -1.80 -15.00 -9.08
C TRP A 125 -2.27 -15.43 -10.47
N LEU A 126 -1.88 -14.70 -11.52
CA LEU A 126 -2.26 -15.09 -12.89
C LEU A 126 -1.63 -16.44 -13.27
N ALA A 127 -0.35 -16.66 -12.96
CA ALA A 127 0.32 -17.92 -13.28
C ALA A 127 -0.33 -19.14 -12.62
N GLN A 128 -0.89 -19.01 -11.41
CA GLN A 128 -1.64 -20.09 -10.75
C GLN A 128 -2.97 -20.43 -11.43
N GLY A 129 -3.59 -19.45 -12.12
CA GLY A 129 -4.85 -19.64 -12.84
C GLY A 129 -4.68 -20.08 -14.29
N GLN A 130 -3.47 -20.04 -14.84
CA GLN A 130 -3.19 -20.35 -16.23
C GLN A 130 -3.09 -21.86 -16.47
N LEU A 131 -3.83 -22.35 -17.48
CA LEU A 131 -3.65 -23.70 -17.98
C LEU A 131 -2.45 -23.73 -18.93
N PRO A 132 -1.59 -24.76 -18.89
CA PRO A 132 -0.49 -24.88 -19.83
C PRO A 132 -0.99 -24.93 -21.27
N ASP A 133 -0.62 -23.94 -22.08
CA ASP A 133 -0.98 -23.84 -23.50
C ASP A 133 0.25 -23.83 -24.43
N GLY A 134 1.45 -24.02 -23.84
CA GLY A 134 2.73 -24.04 -24.56
C GLY A 134 3.30 -22.65 -24.88
N ARG A 135 2.60 -21.57 -24.50
CA ARG A 135 3.07 -20.19 -24.65
C ARG A 135 3.80 -19.74 -23.40
N ARG A 136 4.66 -18.73 -23.57
CA ARG A 136 5.42 -18.12 -22.48
C ARG A 136 4.69 -16.87 -22.01
N HIS A 137 3.93 -17.00 -20.93
CA HIS A 137 3.17 -15.91 -20.34
C HIS A 137 4.07 -15.02 -19.48
N VAL A 138 4.01 -13.71 -19.74
CA VAL A 138 4.61 -12.67 -18.90
C VAL A 138 3.51 -11.72 -18.43
N THR A 139 3.60 -11.24 -17.20
CA THR A 139 2.57 -10.39 -16.60
C THR A 139 3.04 -8.95 -16.50
N LEU A 140 2.36 -8.06 -17.23
CA LEU A 140 2.42 -6.62 -17.01
C LEU A 140 1.50 -6.27 -15.83
N ALA A 141 2.07 -6.19 -14.64
CA ALA A 141 1.35 -5.77 -13.44
C ALA A 141 1.26 -4.25 -13.42
N VAL A 142 0.06 -3.70 -13.17
CA VAL A 142 -0.20 -2.27 -13.14
C VAL A 142 -1.03 -1.84 -11.94
N ASN A 143 -0.90 -0.58 -11.52
CA ASN A 143 -1.81 0.06 -10.57
C ASN A 143 -2.04 1.53 -10.93
N ASP A 144 -3.25 2.04 -10.68
CA ASP A 144 -3.63 3.43 -10.99
C ASP A 144 -2.79 4.43 -10.16
N ALA A 145 -1.82 5.07 -10.81
CA ALA A 145 -0.99 6.11 -10.20
C ALA A 145 -1.66 7.49 -10.20
N ARG A 146 -2.92 7.58 -10.66
CA ARG A 146 -3.66 8.81 -10.95
C ARG A 146 -3.02 9.61 -12.09
N ARG A 147 -3.66 10.72 -12.49
CA ARG A 147 -3.15 11.67 -13.51
C ARG A 147 -2.78 11.02 -14.84
N LYS A 148 -3.55 10.01 -15.27
CA LYS A 148 -3.32 9.29 -16.53
C LYS A 148 -1.99 8.53 -16.58
N GLN A 149 -1.47 8.13 -15.42
CA GLN A 149 -0.29 7.28 -15.29
C GLN A 149 -0.63 6.01 -14.51
N LEU A 150 0.20 4.99 -14.71
CA LEU A 150 0.17 3.73 -14.00
C LEU A 150 1.54 3.48 -13.39
N TYR A 151 1.57 2.95 -12.18
CA TYR A 151 2.72 2.19 -11.71
C TYR A 151 2.72 0.87 -12.44
N TYR A 152 3.87 0.40 -12.89
CA TYR A 152 3.97 -0.83 -13.66
C TYR A 152 5.29 -1.53 -13.43
N ALA A 153 5.30 -2.84 -13.67
CA ALA A 153 6.47 -3.68 -13.84
C ALA A 153 6.09 -4.87 -14.73
N LEU A 154 7.07 -5.47 -15.42
CA LEU A 154 6.86 -6.68 -16.21
C LEU A 154 7.55 -7.85 -15.52
N TYR A 155 6.81 -8.93 -15.30
CA TYR A 155 7.29 -10.11 -14.59
C TYR A 155 7.13 -11.39 -15.39
N GLU A 156 7.92 -12.39 -15.04
CA GLU A 156 7.76 -13.77 -15.47
C GLU A 156 7.78 -14.71 -14.27
N MET A 157 6.88 -15.68 -14.25
CA MET A 157 6.97 -16.80 -13.32
C MET A 157 7.79 -17.93 -13.95
N VAL A 158 8.95 -18.23 -13.37
CA VAL A 158 9.80 -19.34 -13.80
C VAL A 158 9.40 -20.60 -13.02
N PRO A 159 9.15 -21.75 -13.69
CA PRO A 159 8.82 -22.98 -13.00
C PRO A 159 9.86 -23.37 -11.94
N GLY A 160 9.41 -23.57 -10.71
CA GLY A 160 10.27 -23.92 -9.58
C GLY A 160 10.87 -22.73 -8.84
N ASP A 161 10.75 -21.51 -9.36
CA ASP A 161 11.10 -20.28 -8.65
C ASP A 161 9.83 -19.64 -8.05
N PRO A 162 9.73 -19.51 -6.72
CA PRO A 162 8.57 -18.86 -6.11
C PRO A 162 8.57 -17.34 -6.34
N VAL A 163 9.71 -16.72 -6.68
CA VAL A 163 9.84 -15.28 -6.87
C VAL A 163 9.70 -14.92 -8.35
N PRO A 164 8.81 -13.98 -8.72
CA PRO A 164 8.70 -13.51 -10.11
C PRO A 164 10.00 -12.86 -10.58
N HIS A 165 10.47 -13.22 -11.77
CA HIS A 165 11.64 -12.61 -12.39
C HIS A 165 11.24 -11.26 -13.00
N VAL A 166 11.99 -10.20 -12.66
CA VAL A 166 11.76 -8.86 -13.20
C VAL A 166 12.30 -8.75 -14.62
N LEU A 167 11.42 -8.45 -15.57
CA LEU A 167 11.74 -8.29 -16.98
C LEU A 167 11.82 -6.84 -17.42
N ILE A 168 10.99 -5.98 -16.81
CA ILE A 168 11.06 -4.52 -16.88
C ILE A 168 10.88 -4.00 -15.45
N ASP A 169 11.86 -3.21 -15.00
CA ASP A 169 11.87 -2.62 -13.66
C ASP A 169 10.61 -1.80 -13.37
N MET A 170 10.30 -1.74 -12.08
CA MET A 170 9.16 -0.99 -11.60
C MET A 170 9.34 0.52 -11.80
N ASP A 171 8.34 1.16 -12.41
CA ASP A 171 8.38 2.59 -12.76
C ASP A 171 6.96 3.17 -12.89
N ILE A 172 6.84 4.46 -13.18
CA ILE A 172 5.58 5.19 -13.41
C ILE A 172 5.55 5.81 -14.81
N ALA A 173 4.53 5.51 -15.60
CA ALA A 173 4.40 6.06 -16.94
C ALA A 173 2.94 6.10 -17.43
N SER A 174 2.71 6.75 -18.57
CA SER A 174 1.40 6.66 -19.24
C SER A 174 1.21 5.28 -19.87
N ALA A 175 -0.04 4.80 -19.99
CA ALA A 175 -0.30 3.47 -20.57
C ALA A 175 0.27 3.30 -21.99
N GLY A 176 0.24 4.35 -22.83
CA GLY A 176 0.84 4.31 -24.16
C GLY A 176 2.38 4.19 -24.12
N THR A 177 3.04 4.88 -23.18
CA THR A 177 4.48 4.73 -22.95
C THR A 177 4.83 3.33 -22.45
N ILE A 178 4.00 2.76 -21.57
CA ILE A 178 4.18 1.39 -21.05
C ILE A 178 4.07 0.39 -22.20
N ALA A 179 3.02 0.47 -23.03
CA ALA A 179 2.85 -0.40 -24.18
C ALA A 179 4.04 -0.31 -25.16
N HIS A 180 4.61 0.89 -25.34
CA HIS A 180 5.82 1.08 -26.14
C HIS A 180 7.03 0.35 -25.54
N LYS A 181 7.31 0.54 -24.24
CA LYS A 181 8.41 -0.12 -23.53
C LYS A 181 8.29 -1.65 -23.57
N VAL A 182 7.08 -2.18 -23.37
CA VAL A 182 6.81 -3.63 -23.49
C VAL A 182 7.10 -4.14 -24.90
N ASN A 183 6.70 -3.40 -25.94
CA ASN A 183 7.01 -3.76 -27.31
C ASN A 183 8.51 -3.67 -27.64
N GLU A 184 9.24 -2.71 -27.07
CA GLU A 184 10.70 -2.66 -27.19
C GLU A 184 11.35 -3.88 -26.54
N TRP A 185 10.89 -4.26 -25.36
CA TRP A 185 11.33 -5.48 -24.69
C TRP A 185 11.00 -6.74 -25.50
N LEU A 186 9.82 -6.84 -26.10
CA LEU A 186 9.44 -7.97 -26.97
C LEU A 186 10.36 -8.07 -28.19
N ARG A 187 10.73 -6.94 -28.81
CA ARG A 187 11.63 -6.92 -29.99
C ARG A 187 13.08 -7.23 -29.67
N SER A 188 13.53 -6.98 -28.44
CA SER A 188 14.92 -7.25 -28.03
C SER A 188 15.15 -8.70 -27.63
N ARG A 189 14.08 -9.49 -27.50
CA ARG A 189 14.17 -10.94 -27.30
C ARG A 189 14.42 -11.59 -28.65
N ASP A 190 15.63 -12.13 -28.81
CA ASP A 190 15.81 -13.26 -29.71
C ASP A 190 14.86 -14.37 -29.20
N THR A 191 14.18 -15.09 -30.09
CA THR A 191 13.40 -16.28 -29.71
C THR A 191 14.10 -17.56 -30.19
N PRO A 192 15.23 -18.00 -29.59
CA PRO A 192 15.88 -19.25 -29.99
C PRO A 192 15.36 -20.45 -29.18
N GLU A 193 14.86 -20.24 -27.96
CA GLU A 193 14.39 -21.28 -27.05
C GLU A 193 13.13 -20.79 -26.31
N GLY A 194 11.97 -21.38 -26.60
CA GLY A 194 10.71 -21.09 -25.92
C GLY A 194 9.65 -20.50 -26.84
N GLY A 195 8.41 -21.00 -26.70
CA GLY A 195 7.27 -20.70 -27.57
C GLY A 195 6.87 -19.22 -27.63
N GLU A 196 5.79 -18.96 -28.36
CA GLU A 196 5.19 -17.64 -28.49
C GLU A 196 5.03 -16.95 -27.12
N ILE A 197 5.54 -15.72 -26.99
CA ILE A 197 5.39 -14.91 -25.77
C ILE A 197 4.01 -14.28 -25.78
N VAL A 198 3.33 -14.26 -24.64
CA VAL A 198 2.05 -13.58 -24.42
C VAL A 198 2.21 -12.64 -23.23
N VAL A 199 1.70 -11.41 -23.37
CA VAL A 199 1.72 -10.39 -22.31
C VAL A 199 0.33 -10.22 -21.74
N ASP A 200 0.10 -10.79 -20.56
CA ASP A 200 -1.13 -10.55 -19.81
C ASP A 200 -1.00 -9.27 -18.99
N VAL A 201 -2.07 -8.50 -18.86
CA VAL A 201 -2.10 -7.26 -18.10
C VAL A 201 -2.97 -7.45 -16.87
N CYS A 202 -2.45 -7.19 -15.69
CA CYS A 202 -3.17 -7.34 -14.43
C CYS A 202 -3.12 -6.07 -13.60
N GLY A 203 -4.14 -5.82 -12.79
CA GLY A 203 -4.13 -4.80 -11.77
C GLY A 203 -4.98 -3.57 -12.06
N THR A 204 -5.05 -2.68 -11.08
CA THR A 204 -6.06 -1.61 -11.05
C THR A 204 -5.81 -0.57 -12.14
N GLY A 205 -6.83 -0.26 -12.92
CA GLY A 205 -6.76 0.71 -14.02
C GLY A 205 -6.43 0.10 -15.37
N ALA A 206 -6.19 -1.22 -15.46
CA ALA A 206 -5.94 -1.92 -16.71
C ALA A 206 -7.06 -1.66 -17.75
N LYS A 207 -8.33 -1.83 -17.36
CA LYS A 207 -9.48 -1.66 -18.27
C LYS A 207 -9.68 -0.21 -18.70
N ARG A 208 -9.40 0.75 -17.81
CA ARG A 208 -9.50 2.19 -18.13
C ARG A 208 -8.59 2.56 -19.30
N TYR A 209 -7.43 1.92 -19.41
CA TYR A 209 -6.43 2.20 -20.44
C TYR A 209 -6.34 1.08 -21.50
N PHE A 210 -7.37 0.25 -21.62
CA PHE A 210 -7.43 -0.89 -22.55
C PHE A 210 -6.99 -0.51 -23.98
N SER A 211 -7.46 0.62 -24.51
CA SER A 211 -7.10 1.08 -25.86
C SER A 211 -5.61 1.36 -26.05
N SER A 212 -4.89 1.73 -24.99
CA SER A 212 -3.43 1.89 -25.04
C SER A 212 -2.73 0.53 -25.03
N PHE A 213 -3.23 -0.41 -24.23
CA PHE A 213 -2.67 -1.76 -24.13
C PHE A 213 -2.93 -2.61 -25.37
N GLN A 214 -3.99 -2.34 -26.15
CA GLN A 214 -4.18 -2.91 -27.49
C GLN A 214 -3.01 -2.64 -28.45
N GLY A 215 -2.13 -1.68 -28.13
CA GLY A 215 -0.90 -1.45 -28.89
C GLY A 215 0.22 -2.45 -28.59
N ILE A 216 0.09 -3.32 -27.57
CA ILE A 216 1.06 -4.38 -27.27
C ILE A 216 0.90 -5.50 -28.31
N VAL A 217 1.97 -5.83 -29.02
CA VAL A 217 1.95 -6.75 -30.18
C VAL A 217 1.51 -8.16 -29.79
N ALA A 218 1.87 -8.60 -28.60
CA ALA A 218 1.57 -9.93 -28.08
C ALA A 218 0.62 -9.88 -26.87
N LEU A 219 -0.38 -8.98 -26.91
CA LEU A 219 -1.34 -8.82 -25.81
C LEU A 219 -2.14 -10.10 -25.59
N GLY A 220 -2.16 -10.58 -24.35
CA GLY A 220 -2.99 -11.67 -23.86
C GLY A 220 -4.22 -11.17 -23.11
N ASP A 221 -4.49 -11.81 -21.98
CA ASP A 221 -5.64 -11.48 -21.15
C ASP A 221 -5.42 -10.18 -20.36
N LEU A 222 -6.53 -9.48 -20.08
CA LEU A 222 -6.50 -8.25 -19.31
C LEU A 222 -7.47 -8.34 -18.13
N HIS A 223 -6.92 -8.19 -16.93
CA HIS A 223 -7.61 -8.27 -15.65
C HIS A 223 -7.54 -6.90 -14.94
N ASP A 224 -8.68 -6.28 -14.68
CA ASP A 224 -8.78 -4.96 -14.01
C ASP A 224 -9.04 -5.09 -12.50
N ASP A 225 -8.33 -6.03 -11.87
CA ASP A 225 -8.48 -6.36 -10.45
C ASP A 225 -7.11 -6.67 -9.84
N SER A 226 -7.03 -6.63 -8.50
CA SER A 226 -5.84 -6.99 -7.74
C SER A 226 -6.02 -8.38 -7.13
N CYS A 227 -4.92 -9.12 -7.04
CA CYS A 227 -4.82 -10.39 -6.30
C CYS A 227 -5.44 -10.28 -4.88
N LEU A 228 -5.22 -9.16 -4.20
CA LEU A 228 -5.74 -8.92 -2.85
C LEU A 228 -7.24 -8.65 -2.77
N HIS A 229 -7.92 -8.39 -3.88
CA HIS A 229 -9.36 -8.02 -3.88
C HIS A 229 -10.25 -9.17 -4.32
N VAL A 230 -9.85 -9.93 -5.35
CA VAL A 230 -10.75 -10.89 -6.00
C VAL A 230 -10.34 -12.34 -5.81
N ALA A 231 -9.12 -12.62 -5.33
CA ALA A 231 -8.66 -13.99 -5.08
C ALA A 231 -9.13 -14.56 -3.72
N GLY A 232 -9.93 -13.80 -2.95
CA GLY A 232 -10.43 -14.20 -1.63
C GLY A 232 -9.28 -14.63 -0.71
N VAL A 233 -9.44 -15.77 -0.05
CA VAL A 233 -8.42 -16.38 0.82
C VAL A 233 -7.05 -16.58 0.14
N GLN A 234 -7.01 -16.79 -1.18
CA GLN A 234 -5.75 -17.03 -1.89
C GLN A 234 -4.91 -15.75 -2.04
N GLY A 235 -5.54 -14.57 -2.10
CA GLY A 235 -4.84 -13.31 -2.31
C GLY A 235 -3.80 -13.03 -1.22
N PRO A 236 -4.21 -12.93 0.06
CA PRO A 236 -3.29 -12.78 1.18
C PRO A 236 -2.27 -13.92 1.30
N ARG A 237 -2.64 -15.15 0.90
CA ARG A 237 -1.71 -16.29 0.89
C ARG A 237 -0.56 -16.09 -0.10
N ILE A 238 -0.87 -15.71 -1.35
CA ILE A 238 0.13 -15.41 -2.38
C ILE A 238 1.02 -14.26 -1.90
N PHE A 239 0.41 -13.20 -1.37
CA PHE A 239 1.11 -12.03 -0.85
C PHE A 239 2.13 -12.38 0.24
N ALA A 240 1.71 -13.19 1.21
CA ALA A 240 2.57 -13.63 2.32
C ALA A 240 3.65 -14.64 1.88
N GLN A 241 3.33 -15.53 0.94
CA GLN A 241 4.29 -16.51 0.41
C GLN A 241 5.41 -15.83 -0.36
N LEU A 242 5.11 -14.81 -1.16
CA LEU A 242 6.12 -14.02 -1.87
C LEU A 242 7.04 -13.28 -0.90
N ALA A 243 6.48 -12.62 0.10
CA ALA A 243 7.27 -11.92 1.11
C ALA A 243 8.22 -12.88 1.86
N ALA A 244 7.72 -14.07 2.22
CA ALA A 244 8.53 -15.09 2.87
C ALA A 244 9.60 -15.67 1.93
N ALA A 245 9.31 -15.83 0.63
CA ALA A 245 10.26 -16.31 -0.36
C ALA A 245 11.40 -15.31 -0.57
N HIS A 246 11.09 -14.02 -0.70
CA HIS A 246 12.08 -12.94 -0.76
C HIS A 246 12.96 -12.91 0.49
N HIS A 247 12.34 -12.99 1.66
CA HIS A 247 13.07 -13.02 2.93
C HIS A 247 14.02 -14.22 3.00
N ALA A 248 13.56 -15.41 2.59
CA ALA A 248 14.40 -16.61 2.54
C ALA A 248 15.54 -16.51 1.51
N ALA A 249 15.35 -15.73 0.44
CA ALA A 249 16.38 -15.41 -0.55
C ALA A 249 17.37 -14.32 -0.07
N GLY A 250 17.18 -13.75 1.13
CA GLY A 250 18.05 -12.74 1.72
C GLY A 250 17.69 -11.30 1.36
N ASP A 251 16.51 -11.05 0.75
CA ASP A 251 15.99 -9.69 0.60
C ASP A 251 15.69 -9.08 1.99
N PRO A 252 16.07 -7.82 2.25
CA PRO A 252 15.72 -7.14 3.49
C PRO A 252 14.21 -7.02 3.75
N CYS A 253 13.34 -7.22 2.75
CA CYS A 253 11.90 -7.04 2.80
C CYS A 253 11.54 -5.74 3.52
N SER A 254 12.17 -4.64 3.09
CA SER A 254 12.08 -3.35 3.76
C SER A 254 10.64 -2.90 3.88
N SER A 255 10.24 -2.46 5.07
CA SER A 255 8.93 -1.85 5.29
C SER A 255 8.93 -0.32 5.04
N GLU A 256 9.93 0.20 4.33
CA GLU A 256 9.95 1.60 3.88
C GLU A 256 9.02 1.78 2.66
N PRO A 257 8.28 2.90 2.56
CA PRO A 257 7.36 3.11 1.46
C PRO A 257 8.08 3.36 0.13
N LEU A 258 7.64 2.68 -0.92
CA LEU A 258 8.12 2.84 -2.29
C LEU A 258 7.35 3.96 -3.01
N TYR A 259 7.91 5.17 -2.98
CA TYR A 259 7.37 6.32 -3.71
C TYR A 259 8.07 6.53 -5.05
N LEU A 260 7.39 6.19 -6.13
CA LEU A 260 7.86 6.45 -7.51
C LEU A 260 7.46 7.85 -8.01
N ARG A 261 6.63 8.57 -7.25
CA ARG A 261 6.27 9.96 -7.51
C ARG A 261 6.51 10.80 -6.26
N ARG A 262 7.05 12.00 -6.45
CA ARG A 262 7.10 12.98 -5.35
C ARG A 262 5.67 13.30 -4.86
N PRO A 263 5.46 13.45 -3.55
CA PRO A 263 4.18 13.89 -3.02
C PRO A 263 3.78 15.23 -3.63
N ASP A 264 2.48 15.41 -3.84
CA ASP A 264 1.92 16.64 -4.42
C ASP A 264 1.86 17.82 -3.44
N VAL A 265 2.41 17.63 -2.24
CA VAL A 265 2.52 18.67 -1.22
C VAL A 265 3.63 19.62 -1.65
N SER A 266 3.23 20.80 -2.10
CA SER A 266 4.11 21.99 -2.09
C SER A 266 4.29 22.44 -0.64
N GLU A 267 5.50 22.79 -0.25
CA GLU A 267 5.73 23.51 1.02
C GLU A 267 4.78 24.72 1.08
N PRO A 268 4.03 24.90 2.18
CA PRO A 268 3.22 26.10 2.36
C PRO A 268 4.13 27.31 2.15
N ALA A 269 3.67 28.29 1.37
CA ALA A 269 4.39 29.56 1.27
C ALA A 269 4.74 30.03 2.69
N PRO A 270 5.98 30.51 2.94
CA PRO A 270 6.35 30.99 4.25
C PRO A 270 5.30 31.98 4.72
N PHE A 271 4.88 31.88 5.99
CA PHE A 271 3.91 32.79 6.57
C PHE A 271 4.29 34.21 6.15
N LYS A 272 3.34 34.96 5.58
CA LYS A 272 3.57 36.38 5.29
C LYS A 272 4.15 36.98 6.56
N HIS A 273 5.34 37.56 6.47
CA HIS A 273 5.90 38.36 7.55
C HIS A 273 4.81 39.34 7.94
N VAL A 274 4.28 39.22 9.15
CA VAL A 274 3.44 40.27 9.72
C VAL A 274 4.41 41.42 9.90
N THR A 275 4.48 42.30 8.91
CA THR A 275 4.99 43.64 9.15
C THR A 275 4.13 44.17 10.27
N GLU A 276 4.73 44.45 11.43
CA GLU A 276 4.07 45.29 12.43
C GLU A 276 3.57 46.51 11.67
N GLU A 277 2.25 46.63 11.50
CA GLU A 277 1.70 47.83 10.89
C GLU A 277 2.19 49.00 11.77
N PRO A 278 2.84 50.03 11.20
CA PRO A 278 3.33 51.18 11.98
C PRO A 278 2.18 52.07 12.49
N ASN A 279 0.97 51.51 12.65
CA ASN A 279 -0.26 52.25 12.85
C ASN A 279 -1.04 51.79 14.09
N HIS A 280 -0.54 50.85 14.91
CA HIS A 280 -1.23 50.55 16.18
C HIS A 280 -1.21 51.76 17.12
N ALA A 281 -0.07 52.42 17.27
CA ALA A 281 0.05 53.66 18.06
C ALA A 281 -0.83 54.79 17.49
N ALA A 282 -0.75 55.06 16.19
CA ALA A 282 -1.55 56.10 15.53
C ALA A 282 -3.06 55.75 15.39
N ARG A 283 -3.44 54.48 15.53
CA ARG A 283 -4.84 54.04 15.65
C ARG A 283 -5.34 54.25 17.08
N MET A 284 -4.54 53.91 18.08
CA MET A 284 -4.87 54.16 19.49
C MET A 284 -4.95 55.66 19.80
N GLU A 285 -4.07 56.47 19.20
CA GLU A 285 -4.09 57.93 19.36
C GLU A 285 -5.34 58.56 18.72
N ARG A 286 -5.79 58.05 17.56
CA ARG A 286 -7.05 58.46 16.93
C ARG A 286 -8.28 58.07 17.76
N ILE A 287 -8.25 56.91 18.42
CA ILE A 287 -9.33 56.48 19.32
C ILE A 287 -9.38 57.39 20.56
N ALA A 288 -8.23 57.65 21.19
CA ALA A 288 -8.14 58.53 22.35
C ALA A 288 -8.59 59.97 22.04
N GLN A 289 -8.23 60.51 20.88
CA GLN A 289 -8.67 61.85 20.44
C GLN A 289 -10.18 61.90 20.17
N ALA A 290 -10.77 60.84 19.62
CA ALA A 290 -12.21 60.77 19.40
C ALA A 290 -13.00 60.67 20.73
N GLU A 291 -12.49 59.92 21.71
CA GLU A 291 -13.09 59.81 23.04
C GLU A 291 -13.00 61.15 23.82
N ALA A 292 -11.86 61.83 23.74
CA ALA A 292 -11.69 63.15 24.36
C ALA A 292 -12.62 64.21 23.74
N ALA A 293 -12.81 64.18 22.42
CA ALA A 293 -13.75 65.08 21.73
C ALA A 293 -15.20 64.79 22.10
N GLY A 294 -15.58 63.53 22.29
CA GLY A 294 -16.90 63.12 22.79
C GLY A 294 -17.19 63.62 24.21
N ALA A 295 -16.24 63.44 25.13
CA ALA A 295 -16.36 63.90 26.51
C ALA A 295 -16.47 65.43 26.65
N ALA A 296 -15.76 66.19 25.79
CA ALA A 296 -15.86 67.65 25.73
C ALA A 296 -17.25 68.11 25.23
N HIS A 297 -17.86 67.36 24.32
CA HIS A 297 -19.19 67.68 23.78
C HIS A 297 -20.32 67.38 24.78
N GLU A 298 -20.19 66.32 25.59
CA GLU A 298 -21.13 66.01 26.68
C GLU A 298 -21.04 67.00 27.85
N SER A 299 -19.83 67.42 28.23
CA SER A 299 -19.63 68.39 29.30
C SER A 299 -20.09 69.82 28.92
N ALA A 300 -19.96 70.21 27.65
CA ALA A 300 -20.55 71.45 27.13
C ALA A 300 -22.09 71.40 27.11
N SER A 301 -22.69 70.24 26.79
CA SER A 301 -24.14 70.04 26.81
C SER A 301 -24.72 70.05 28.22
N GLN A 302 -23.99 69.51 29.21
CA GLN A 302 -24.42 69.52 30.61
C GLN A 302 -24.33 70.93 31.24
N ASN A 303 -23.29 71.70 30.95
CA ASN A 303 -23.18 73.09 31.43
C ASN A 303 -24.22 74.04 30.81
N ALA A 304 -24.61 73.83 29.54
CA ALA A 304 -25.70 74.58 28.91
C ALA A 304 -27.07 74.29 29.55
N SER A 305 -27.28 73.06 30.04
CA SER A 305 -28.51 72.66 30.73
C SER A 305 -28.61 73.16 32.18
N GLN A 306 -27.49 73.39 32.87
CA GLN A 306 -27.48 73.94 34.24
C GLN A 306 -27.58 75.49 34.26
N GLY A 307 -27.09 76.19 33.24
CA GLY A 307 -27.21 77.65 33.09
C GLY A 307 -28.62 78.16 32.77
N ALA A 308 -29.52 77.30 32.27
CA ALA A 308 -30.90 77.65 31.96
C ALA A 308 -31.89 77.49 33.14
N SER A 309 -31.43 77.00 34.30
CA SER A 309 -32.28 76.74 35.49
C SER A 309 -32.18 77.78 36.61
N HIS A 310 -31.54 78.93 36.37
CA HIS A 310 -31.38 80.02 37.36
C HIS A 310 -31.86 81.39 36.85
N GLY A 311 -32.88 81.39 35.99
CA GLY A 311 -33.44 82.60 35.39
C GLY A 311 -34.96 82.70 35.44
N GLU A 312 -35.63 82.35 36.55
CA GLU A 312 -37.05 82.70 36.71
C GLU A 312 -37.56 82.66 38.17
N VAL A 313 -37.15 83.61 39.03
CA VAL A 313 -38.02 84.13 40.12
C VAL A 313 -37.61 85.57 40.42
N ARG A 314 -38.32 86.57 39.87
CA ARG A 314 -38.66 87.83 40.56
C ARG A 314 -39.58 88.74 39.75
N ARG A 315 -40.77 88.91 40.34
CA ARG A 315 -41.86 89.88 40.13
C ARG A 315 -42.91 89.56 39.08
#